data_AF-A0A829GE97-F1
#
_entry.id   AF-A0A829GE97-F1
#
_cell.length_a   1.000
_cell.length_b   1.000
_cell.length_c   1.000
_cell.angle_alpha   90.00
_cell.angle_beta   90.00
_cell.angle_gamma   90.00
#
_symmetry.space_group_name_H-M   'P 1'
#
loop_
_entity.id
_entity.type
_entity.pdbx_description
1 polymer ?
#
loop_
_entity_poly.entity_id
_entity_poly.type
_entity_poly.pdbx_seq_one_letter_code
_entity_poly.pdbx_strand_id
1 'polypeptide(L)'
;VDQPSDVKKWEADPRPLQSKSAAIKQIKAIGQSDPLEKRAATDAKLVVIPGLRGAWSINAKTKKAGFGNNWVPQGVTQSKDAIYMSLYDGNHKLNSIIVQVNKHNAKYNKTLILRSKSHVGGITYDIDHQRLLWSDDAAQTTGAGISYVSQREIDAYSAKATQQPIKSTRIELHLARRTSAYCPV
;
A
#
# COMPACT_ATOMS: atom_id res chain seq x y z
N VAL A 1 5.95 6.88 -16.83
CA VAL A 1 7.12 7.48 -16.15
C VAL A 1 8.01 6.32 -16.01
N ASP A 2 8.95 6.21 -16.93
CA ASP A 2 9.48 4.90 -17.26
C ASP A 2 10.90 4.77 -16.70
N GLN A 3 11.39 5.81 -16.03
CA GLN A 3 12.77 5.93 -15.54
C GLN A 3 12.85 6.29 -14.05
N PRO A 4 13.82 5.73 -13.30
CA PRO A 4 14.03 6.01 -11.88
C PRO A 4 14.30 7.49 -11.54
N SER A 5 14.83 8.27 -12.49
CA SER A 5 15.16 9.70 -12.32
C SER A 5 13.94 10.58 -12.05
N ASP A 6 12.78 10.13 -12.51
CA ASP A 6 11.54 10.92 -12.50
C ASP A 6 10.80 10.80 -11.15
N VAL A 7 11.24 9.90 -10.28
CA VAL A 7 10.67 9.67 -8.96
C VAL A 7 11.78 9.86 -7.92
N LYS A 8 11.55 10.77 -6.98
CA LYS A 8 12.49 11.01 -5.88
C LYS A 8 12.82 9.69 -5.18
N LYS A 9 14.12 9.47 -4.92
CA LYS A 9 14.59 8.25 -4.28
C LYS A 9 13.91 8.06 -2.92
N TRP A 10 13.44 6.84 -2.66
CA TRP A 10 12.65 6.43 -1.48
C TRP A 10 11.17 6.88 -1.47
N GLU A 11 10.68 7.43 -2.58
CA GLU A 11 9.28 7.84 -2.73
C GLU A 11 8.55 7.01 -3.80
N ALA A 12 7.24 7.21 -3.89
CA ALA A 12 6.37 6.66 -4.92
C ALA A 12 5.86 7.79 -5.83
N ASP A 13 5.71 7.53 -7.14
CA ASP A 13 5.15 8.53 -8.07
C ASP A 13 3.71 8.86 -7.66
N PRO A 14 3.38 10.12 -7.32
CA PRO A 14 2.04 10.51 -6.90
C PRO A 14 1.09 10.76 -8.08
N ARG A 15 1.56 10.69 -9.33
CA ARG A 15 0.74 10.98 -10.51
C ARG A 15 -0.17 9.80 -10.87
N PRO A 16 -1.40 10.07 -11.32
CA PRO A 16 -2.31 9.00 -11.72
C PRO A 16 -1.89 8.32 -13.03
N LEU A 17 -2.35 7.08 -13.22
CA LEU A 17 -2.21 6.37 -14.51
C LEU A 17 -3.08 6.98 -15.61
N GLN A 18 -4.23 7.54 -15.24
CA GLN A 18 -5.22 8.11 -16.16
C GLN A 18 -5.67 9.47 -15.65
N SER A 19 -6.17 10.33 -16.55
CA SER A 19 -6.76 11.59 -16.15
C SER A 19 -8.04 11.39 -15.33
N LYS A 20 -8.39 12.37 -14.49
CA LYS A 20 -9.64 12.36 -13.72
C LYS A 20 -10.87 12.20 -14.63
N SER A 21 -10.87 12.87 -15.79
CA SER A 21 -11.95 12.77 -16.77
C SER A 21 -12.08 11.38 -17.39
N ALA A 22 -10.95 10.73 -17.69
CA ALA A 22 -10.95 9.35 -18.19
C ALA A 22 -11.46 8.36 -17.14
N ALA A 23 -11.04 8.51 -15.87
CA ALA A 23 -11.52 7.68 -14.77
C ALA A 23 -13.04 7.85 -14.55
N ILE A 24 -13.55 9.08 -14.53
CA ILE A 24 -14.99 9.35 -14.42
C ILE A 24 -15.76 8.75 -15.61
N LYS A 25 -15.22 8.87 -16.82
CA LYS A 25 -15.84 8.27 -18.01
C LYS A 25 -15.96 6.75 -17.88
N GLN A 26 -14.91 6.09 -17.37
CA GLN A 26 -14.94 4.64 -17.12
C GLN A 26 -15.94 4.26 -16.04
N ILE A 27 -15.97 4.99 -14.92
CA ILE A 27 -16.93 4.76 -13.83
C ILE A 27 -18.37 4.88 -14.36
N LYS A 28 -18.67 5.90 -15.17
CA LYS A 28 -20.00 6.07 -15.78
C LYS A 28 -20.35 4.98 -16.79
N ALA A 29 -19.35 4.36 -17.42
CA ALA A 29 -19.54 3.27 -18.38
C ALA A 29 -19.77 1.92 -17.69
N ILE A 30 -19.39 1.77 -16.42
CA ILE A 30 -19.83 0.65 -15.58
C ILE A 30 -21.33 0.86 -15.39
N GLY A 31 -22.14 0.05 -16.06
CA GLY A 31 -23.59 0.14 -15.98
C GLY A 31 -24.06 -0.13 -14.55
N GLN A 32 -24.27 0.93 -13.78
CA GLN A 32 -24.81 0.83 -12.43
C GLN A 32 -26.33 0.69 -12.51
N SER A 33 -26.82 -0.42 -11.99
CA SER A 33 -28.24 -0.77 -11.98
C SER A 33 -29.04 0.09 -11.01
N ASP A 34 -28.39 0.64 -9.97
CA ASP A 34 -29.06 1.39 -8.90
C ASP A 34 -28.82 2.92 -8.99
N PRO A 35 -29.86 3.77 -8.85
CA PRO A 35 -29.71 5.22 -8.73
C PRO A 35 -28.78 5.71 -7.61
N LEU A 36 -28.66 4.98 -6.49
CA LEU A 36 -27.72 5.26 -5.40
C LEU A 36 -26.27 5.00 -5.81
N GLU A 37 -26.03 3.92 -6.56
CA GLU A 37 -24.71 3.63 -7.14
C GLU A 37 -24.29 4.74 -8.10
N LYS A 38 -25.22 5.24 -8.93
CA LYS A 38 -24.98 6.37 -9.85
C LYS A 38 -24.56 7.64 -9.12
N ARG A 39 -25.23 7.98 -8.01
CA ARG A 39 -24.87 9.13 -7.16
C ARG A 39 -23.52 8.94 -6.48
N ALA A 40 -23.28 7.77 -5.91
CA ALA A 40 -21.99 7.43 -5.31
C ALA A 40 -20.84 7.53 -6.32
N ALA A 41 -21.05 7.08 -7.57
CA ALA A 41 -20.09 7.20 -8.65
C ALA A 41 -19.81 8.64 -9.11
N THR A 42 -20.79 9.54 -8.99
CA THR A 42 -20.64 10.94 -9.40
C THR A 42 -20.04 11.83 -8.31
N ASP A 43 -20.33 11.54 -7.05
CA ASP A 43 -19.85 12.30 -5.89
C ASP A 43 -18.59 11.69 -5.24
N ALA A 44 -18.14 10.52 -5.69
CA ALA A 44 -16.96 9.86 -5.14
C ALA A 44 -15.70 10.74 -5.27
N LYS A 45 -15.07 10.99 -4.11
CA LYS A 45 -13.74 11.57 -4.06
C LYS A 45 -12.72 10.55 -4.57
N LEU A 46 -12.22 10.78 -5.78
CA LEU A 46 -11.16 9.95 -6.36
C LEU A 46 -9.83 10.23 -5.67
N VAL A 47 -9.13 9.16 -5.33
CA VAL A 47 -7.78 9.19 -4.75
C VAL A 47 -6.84 8.49 -5.71
N VAL A 48 -5.69 9.09 -5.96
CA VAL A 48 -4.64 8.46 -6.75
C VAL A 48 -3.98 7.38 -5.91
N ILE A 49 -3.71 6.21 -6.50
CA ILE A 49 -2.87 5.18 -5.91
C ILE A 49 -1.41 5.50 -6.29
N PRO A 50 -0.57 6.02 -5.37
CA PRO A 50 0.81 6.34 -5.68
C PRO A 50 1.62 5.07 -5.98
N GLY A 51 2.63 5.21 -6.85
CA GLY A 51 3.57 4.13 -7.15
C GLY A 51 3.22 3.28 -8.37
N LEU A 52 2.03 3.42 -8.94
CA LEU A 52 1.63 2.69 -10.15
C LEU A 52 2.48 3.02 -11.39
N ARG A 53 3.06 4.23 -11.44
CA ARG A 53 4.02 4.61 -12.48
C ARG A 53 5.47 4.34 -12.08
N GLY A 54 5.72 3.92 -10.84
CA GLY A 54 7.07 3.75 -10.31
C GLY A 54 7.16 4.10 -8.82
N ALA A 55 7.86 3.26 -8.05
CA ALA A 55 8.19 3.55 -6.67
C ALA A 55 9.50 2.90 -6.25
N TRP A 56 10.15 3.51 -5.27
CA TRP A 56 11.35 3.00 -4.64
C TRP A 56 11.02 2.09 -3.46
N SER A 57 11.79 1.01 -3.33
CA SER A 57 11.76 0.10 -2.19
C SER A 57 13.16 -0.49 -1.98
N ILE A 58 13.28 -1.53 -1.17
CA ILE A 58 14.51 -2.26 -0.92
C ILE A 58 14.48 -3.58 -1.71
N ASN A 59 15.55 -3.86 -2.44
CA ASN A 59 15.72 -5.14 -3.09
C ASN A 59 15.96 -6.24 -2.04
N ALA A 60 15.13 -7.28 -2.06
CA ALA A 60 15.16 -8.31 -1.04
C ALA A 60 16.47 -9.12 -1.01
N LYS A 61 17.15 -9.24 -2.16
CA LYS A 61 18.43 -9.95 -2.31
C LYS A 61 19.60 -9.05 -1.93
N THR A 62 19.72 -7.87 -2.54
CA THR A 62 20.90 -7.01 -2.37
C THR A 62 20.83 -6.12 -1.14
N LYS A 63 19.66 -5.99 -0.50
CA LYS A 63 19.37 -5.09 0.62
C LYS A 63 19.63 -3.61 0.30
N LYS A 64 19.73 -3.25 -0.97
CA LYS A 64 19.93 -1.88 -1.46
C LYS A 64 18.63 -1.30 -2.00
N ALA A 65 18.57 0.03 -2.09
CA ALA A 65 17.48 0.72 -2.77
C ALA A 65 17.31 0.18 -4.21
N GLY A 66 16.07 -0.10 -4.60
CA GLY A 66 15.70 -0.51 -5.94
C GLY A 66 14.43 0.21 -6.39
N PHE A 67 14.39 0.54 -7.67
CA PHE A 67 13.23 1.14 -8.31
C PHE A 67 12.42 0.05 -9.02
N GLY A 68 11.11 0.05 -8.81
CA GLY A 68 10.16 -0.85 -9.48
C GLY A 68 9.09 -0.06 -10.19
N ASN A 69 8.65 -0.55 -11.35
CA ASN A 69 7.57 0.01 -12.17
C ASN A 69 6.41 -0.97 -12.38
N ASN A 70 6.47 -2.17 -11.79
CA ASN A 70 5.43 -3.20 -11.86
C ASN A 70 4.81 -3.42 -10.48
N TRP A 71 4.28 -2.35 -9.88
CA TRP A 71 3.64 -2.42 -8.57
C TRP A 71 2.18 -2.82 -8.72
N VAL A 72 1.76 -3.83 -7.95
CA VAL A 72 0.39 -4.35 -7.97
C VAL A 72 -0.28 -4.03 -6.64
N PRO A 73 -1.29 -3.13 -6.61
CA PRO A 73 -2.09 -2.86 -5.42
C PRO A 73 -2.92 -4.07 -5.01
N GLN A 74 -3.09 -4.28 -3.70
CA GLN A 74 -3.86 -5.43 -3.19
C GLN A 74 -4.87 -5.07 -2.11
N GLY A 75 -4.55 -4.15 -1.21
CA GLY A 75 -5.39 -3.81 -0.09
C GLY A 75 -5.46 -2.30 0.13
N VAL A 76 -6.57 -1.85 0.70
CA VAL A 76 -6.79 -0.46 1.11
C VAL A 76 -7.44 -0.44 2.49
N THR A 77 -6.96 0.45 3.35
CA THR A 77 -7.59 0.75 4.63
C THR A 77 -7.41 2.24 4.95
N GLN A 78 -8.02 2.72 6.03
CA GLN A 78 -7.94 4.11 6.43
C GLN A 78 -7.89 4.26 7.95
N SER A 79 -7.15 5.27 8.41
CA SER A 79 -7.30 5.83 9.75
C SER A 79 -8.18 7.08 9.70
N LYS A 80 -8.19 7.86 10.79
CA LYS A 80 -8.84 9.17 10.83
C LYS A 80 -8.33 10.12 9.75
N ASP A 81 -7.01 10.14 9.53
CA ASP A 81 -6.34 11.17 8.73
C ASP A 81 -5.62 10.65 7.47
N ALA A 82 -5.49 9.33 7.32
CA ALA A 82 -4.74 8.72 6.22
C ALA A 82 -5.48 7.56 5.57
N ILE A 83 -5.22 7.37 4.28
CA ILE A 83 -5.53 6.19 3.49
C ILE A 83 -4.23 5.43 3.28
N TYR A 84 -4.24 4.13 3.55
CA TYR A 84 -3.11 3.23 3.37
C TYR A 84 -3.44 2.24 2.26
N MET A 85 -2.53 2.09 1.30
CA MET A 85 -2.68 1.12 0.21
C MET A 85 -1.45 0.24 0.16
N SER A 86 -1.64 -1.08 0.14
CA SER A 86 -0.55 -2.05 0.03
C SER A 86 -0.28 -2.40 -1.44
N LEU A 87 1.00 -2.46 -1.80
CA LEU A 87 1.46 -2.86 -3.13
C LEU A 87 2.61 -3.85 -2.99
N TYR A 88 2.61 -4.90 -3.81
CA TYR A 88 3.78 -5.77 -3.98
C TYR A 88 4.41 -5.54 -5.35
N ASP A 89 5.69 -5.88 -5.46
CA ASP A 89 6.40 -5.86 -6.74
C ASP A 89 6.03 -7.12 -7.54
N GLY A 90 5.35 -6.94 -8.67
CA GLY A 90 4.98 -8.01 -9.60
C GLY A 90 6.18 -8.73 -10.23
N ASN A 91 7.37 -8.13 -10.19
CA ASN A 91 8.62 -8.81 -10.56
C ASN A 91 9.24 -9.62 -9.41
N HIS A 92 8.66 -9.54 -8.21
CA HIS A 92 9.08 -10.22 -6.99
C HIS A 92 10.58 -10.02 -6.65
N LYS A 93 11.13 -8.81 -6.88
CA LYS A 93 12.51 -8.44 -6.56
C LYS A 93 12.57 -7.50 -5.34
N LEU A 94 11.62 -6.59 -5.24
CA LEU A 94 11.58 -5.58 -4.20
C LEU A 94 10.65 -5.99 -3.06
N ASN A 95 10.96 -5.50 -1.86
CA ASN A 95 10.06 -5.60 -0.74
C ASN A 95 8.75 -4.86 -1.03
N SER A 96 7.65 -5.42 -0.56
CA SER A 96 6.33 -4.80 -0.67
C SER A 96 6.31 -3.47 0.08
N ILE A 97 5.40 -2.59 -0.32
CA ILE A 97 5.27 -1.25 0.24
C ILE A 97 3.83 -0.98 0.66
N ILE A 98 3.67 -0.07 1.63
CA ILE A 98 2.39 0.56 1.94
C ILE A 98 2.55 2.05 1.67
N VAL A 99 1.75 2.60 0.77
CA VAL A 99 1.73 4.03 0.50
C VAL A 99 0.69 4.71 1.39
N GLN A 100 1.11 5.81 2.02
CA GLN A 100 0.24 6.64 2.85
C GLN A 100 -0.19 7.88 2.05
N VAL A 101 -1.50 8.08 1.96
CA VAL A 101 -2.11 9.27 1.37
C VAL A 101 -2.88 10.01 2.45
N ASN A 102 -2.74 11.33 2.51
CA ASN A 102 -3.53 12.16 3.41
C ASN A 102 -5.00 12.14 2.95
N LYS A 103 -5.91 11.74 3.83
CA LYS A 103 -7.34 11.56 3.51
C LYS A 103 -8.05 12.89 3.20
N HIS A 104 -7.61 13.98 3.85
CA HIS A 104 -8.23 15.30 3.74
C HIS A 104 -7.94 15.96 2.40
N ASN A 105 -6.69 15.94 1.95
CA ASN A 105 -6.27 16.61 0.70
C ASN A 105 -5.91 15.66 -0.45
N ALA A 106 -6.01 14.34 -0.25
CA ALA A 106 -5.70 13.28 -1.22
C ALA A 106 -4.26 13.31 -1.77
N LYS A 107 -3.32 13.95 -1.05
CA LYS A 107 -1.91 13.99 -1.44
C LYS A 107 -1.12 12.84 -0.85
N TYR A 108 -0.21 12.29 -1.66
CA TYR A 108 0.82 11.36 -1.20
C TYR A 108 1.62 11.98 -0.05
N ASN A 109 1.84 11.21 1.01
CA ASN A 109 2.62 11.61 2.17
C ASN A 109 4.00 10.91 2.20
N LYS A 110 3.99 9.58 2.30
CA LYS A 110 5.22 8.77 2.39
C LYS A 110 4.94 7.31 1.99
N THR A 111 6.02 6.56 1.80
CA THR A 111 5.99 5.12 1.55
C THR A 111 6.59 4.40 2.75
N LEU A 112 5.89 3.40 3.28
CA LEU A 112 6.36 2.47 4.29
C LEU A 112 6.91 1.23 3.57
N ILE A 113 8.21 0.95 3.70
CA ILE A 113 8.82 -0.23 3.07
C ILE A 113 8.69 -1.41 4.03
N LEU A 114 8.13 -2.52 3.59
CA LEU A 114 7.94 -3.71 4.42
C LEU A 114 9.20 -4.57 4.45
N ARG A 115 9.26 -5.51 5.40
CA ARG A 115 10.44 -6.39 5.60
C ARG A 115 10.58 -7.46 4.50
N SER A 116 9.50 -7.77 3.79
CA SER A 116 9.40 -8.91 2.89
C SER A 116 8.79 -8.54 1.54
N LYS A 117 8.84 -9.49 0.61
CA LYS A 117 8.17 -9.42 -0.70
C LYS A 117 6.78 -10.06 -0.69
N SER A 118 6.22 -10.29 0.50
CA SER A 118 4.97 -11.04 0.65
C SER A 118 3.81 -10.33 -0.03
N HIS A 119 2.81 -11.10 -0.44
CA HIS A 119 1.52 -10.53 -0.80
C HIS A 119 0.89 -9.92 0.46
N VAL A 120 0.43 -8.67 0.32
CA VAL A 120 -0.09 -7.87 1.44
C VAL A 120 -1.56 -7.59 1.14
N GLY A 121 -2.33 -8.66 0.93
CA GLY A 121 -3.74 -8.59 0.55
C GLY A 121 -4.65 -8.17 1.69
N GLY A 122 -4.38 -8.65 2.91
CA GLY A 122 -5.05 -8.18 4.11
C GLY A 122 -4.35 -6.96 4.68
N ILE A 123 -5.05 -5.83 4.81
CA ILE A 123 -4.56 -4.65 5.51
C ILE A 123 -5.72 -4.01 6.28
N THR A 124 -5.50 -3.64 7.54
CA THR A 124 -6.50 -2.95 8.36
C THR A 124 -5.83 -1.95 9.30
N TYR A 125 -6.60 -0.98 9.77
CA TYR A 125 -6.18 -0.04 10.80
C TYR A 125 -7.06 -0.21 12.04
N ASP A 126 -6.44 -0.53 13.16
CA ASP A 126 -7.08 -0.62 14.47
C ASP A 126 -7.06 0.78 15.10
N ILE A 127 -8.25 1.41 15.15
CA ILE A 127 -8.42 2.79 15.62
C ILE A 127 -8.15 2.89 17.11
N ASP A 128 -8.62 1.91 17.89
CA ASP A 128 -8.54 1.91 19.35
C ASP A 128 -7.10 1.78 19.84
N HIS A 129 -6.29 0.96 19.15
CA HIS A 129 -4.88 0.77 19.48
C HIS A 129 -3.93 1.59 18.60
N GLN A 130 -4.47 2.43 17.71
CA GLN A 130 -3.74 3.27 16.77
C GLN A 130 -2.60 2.51 16.06
N ARG A 131 -2.94 1.42 15.37
CA ARG A 131 -1.95 0.56 14.70
C ARG A 131 -2.44 0.08 13.35
N LEU A 132 -1.52 -0.01 12.41
CA LEU A 132 -1.74 -0.59 11.09
C LEU A 132 -1.33 -2.06 11.13
N LEU A 133 -2.19 -2.95 10.66
CA LEU A 133 -1.95 -4.39 10.56
C LEU A 133 -2.00 -4.82 9.10
N TRP A 134 -1.20 -5.82 8.74
CA TRP A 134 -1.22 -6.40 7.41
C TRP A 134 -0.82 -7.87 7.39
N SER A 135 -1.26 -8.58 6.35
CA SER A 135 -0.90 -9.97 6.12
C SER A 135 0.59 -10.11 5.80
N ASP A 136 1.26 -11.04 6.48
CA ASP A 136 2.71 -11.22 6.39
C ASP A 136 3.12 -12.70 6.33
N ASP A 137 3.21 -13.19 5.10
CA ASP A 137 3.66 -14.54 4.75
C ASP A 137 5.20 -14.63 4.60
N ALA A 138 5.97 -13.74 5.24
CA ALA A 138 7.43 -13.66 5.06
C ALA A 138 8.22 -14.89 5.52
N ALA A 139 7.71 -15.63 6.50
CA ALA A 139 8.41 -16.79 7.02
C ALA A 139 8.12 -18.02 6.15
N GLN A 140 9.08 -18.38 5.30
CA GLN A 140 9.02 -19.58 4.47
C GLN A 140 8.85 -20.88 5.29
N THR A 141 9.14 -20.85 6.60
CA THR A 141 9.16 -22.02 7.48
C THR A 141 8.08 -22.04 8.57
N THR A 142 7.48 -20.90 8.97
CA THR A 142 6.51 -20.84 10.09
C THR A 142 5.06 -20.53 9.67
N GLY A 143 4.79 -20.43 8.38
CA GLY A 143 3.42 -20.23 7.88
C GLY A 143 2.99 -18.76 7.87
N ALA A 144 1.68 -18.53 7.74
CA ALA A 144 1.06 -17.23 7.65
C ALA A 144 1.32 -16.37 8.89
N GLY A 145 1.17 -15.06 8.78
CA GLY A 145 1.32 -14.17 9.91
C GLY A 145 0.62 -12.84 9.71
N ILE A 146 0.48 -12.10 10.80
CA ILE A 146 0.00 -10.73 10.78
C ILE A 146 1.11 -9.85 11.33
N SER A 147 1.60 -8.92 10.51
CA SER A 147 2.50 -7.88 10.98
C SER A 147 1.70 -6.65 11.37
N TYR A 148 2.17 -5.93 12.39
CA TYR A 148 1.58 -4.65 12.78
C TYR A 148 2.65 -3.62 13.16
N VAL A 149 2.25 -2.35 13.09
CA VAL A 149 3.07 -1.20 13.48
C VAL A 149 2.18 -0.13 14.11
N SER A 150 2.68 0.55 15.14
CA SER A 150 1.96 1.65 15.79
C SER A 150 1.98 2.92 14.94
N GLN A 151 0.99 3.79 15.14
CA GLN A 151 0.93 5.09 14.47
C GLN A 151 2.16 5.94 14.78
N ARG A 152 2.67 5.88 16.02
CA ARG A 152 3.93 6.55 16.42
C ARG A 152 5.11 6.13 15.55
N GLU A 153 5.26 4.84 15.27
CA GLU A 153 6.33 4.34 14.40
C GLU A 153 6.10 4.75 12.94
N ILE A 154 4.86 4.78 12.45
CA ILE A 154 4.51 5.30 11.11
C ILE A 154 4.89 6.78 10.97
N ASP A 155 4.57 7.58 11.99
CA ASP A 155 4.82 9.02 11.99
C ASP A 155 6.32 9.32 11.97
N ALA A 156 7.09 8.60 12.79
CA ALA A 156 8.54 8.71 12.85
C ALA A 156 9.27 8.12 11.63
N TYR A 157 8.62 7.20 10.90
CA TYR A 157 9.27 6.50 9.79
C TYR A 157 9.53 7.43 8.59
N SER A 158 10.76 7.33 8.05
CA SER A 158 11.18 7.95 6.80
C SER A 158 12.12 6.99 6.08
N ALA A 159 11.67 6.42 4.96
CA ALA A 159 12.49 5.51 4.15
C ALA A 159 13.81 6.17 3.69
N LYS A 160 13.80 7.48 3.45
CA LYS A 160 14.99 8.26 3.08
C LYS A 160 16.01 8.33 4.21
N ALA A 161 15.55 8.52 5.44
CA ALA A 161 16.42 8.66 6.61
C ALA A 161 16.90 7.29 7.12
N THR A 162 16.01 6.31 7.22
CA THR A 162 16.32 5.00 7.81
C THR A 162 17.00 4.07 6.81
N GLN A 163 16.65 4.16 5.52
CA GLN A 163 17.11 3.25 4.46
C GLN A 163 16.87 1.76 4.78
N GLN A 164 15.88 1.51 5.64
CA GLN A 164 15.53 0.18 6.15
C GLN A 164 14.02 0.00 6.11
N PRO A 165 13.53 -1.25 6.11
CA PRO A 165 12.11 -1.51 6.29
C PRO A 165 11.58 -0.89 7.59
N ILE A 166 10.31 -0.51 7.61
CA ILE A 166 9.65 -0.07 8.83
C ILE A 166 9.72 -1.15 9.90
N LYS A 167 9.96 -0.75 11.15
CA LYS A 167 9.96 -1.67 12.28
C LYS A 167 8.52 -2.12 12.53
N SER A 168 8.30 -3.42 12.43
CA SER A 168 7.02 -4.08 12.70
C SER A 168 7.20 -5.24 13.66
N THR A 169 6.11 -5.58 14.35
CA THR A 169 5.99 -6.82 15.13
C THR A 169 5.16 -7.81 14.33
N ARG A 170 5.61 -9.06 14.26
CA ARG A 170 4.89 -10.15 13.58
C ARG A 170 4.25 -11.08 14.61
N ILE A 171 2.99 -11.40 14.40
CA ILE A 171 2.24 -12.45 15.09
C ILE A 171 2.19 -13.64 14.13
N GLU A 172 2.73 -14.78 14.54
CA GLU A 172 2.69 -16.00 13.75
C GLU A 172 1.34 -16.70 13.88
N LEU A 173 0.81 -17.22 12.77
CA LEU A 173 -0.42 -18.01 12.75
C LEU A 173 -0.07 -19.46 12.46
N HIS A 174 0.18 -20.24 13.50
CA HIS A 174 0.65 -21.62 13.41
C HIS A 174 -0.30 -22.58 12.65
N LEU A 175 -1.57 -22.21 12.48
CA LEU A 175 -2.59 -23.02 11.81
C LEU A 175 -2.78 -22.69 10.31
N ALA A 176 -2.17 -21.61 9.80
CA ALA A 176 -2.40 -21.13 8.45
C ALA A 176 -1.11 -21.09 7.62
N ARG A 177 -1.20 -21.47 6.35
CA ARG A 177 -0.05 -21.44 5.42
C ARG A 177 0.06 -20.13 4.62
N ARG A 178 -1.03 -19.37 4.49
CA ARG A 178 -1.09 -18.05 3.84
C ARG A 178 -2.13 -17.16 4.49
N THR A 179 -1.91 -15.84 4.43
CA THR A 179 -2.89 -14.81 4.82
C THR A 179 -3.20 -13.93 3.61
N SER A 180 -4.33 -14.17 2.95
CA SER A 180 -4.71 -13.44 1.73
C SER A 180 -5.79 -12.38 1.94
N ALA A 181 -6.61 -12.50 2.98
CA ALA A 181 -7.70 -11.58 3.26
C ALA A 181 -7.85 -11.34 4.76
N TYR A 182 -7.99 -10.07 5.15
CA TYR A 182 -8.44 -9.66 6.48
C TYR A 182 -9.72 -8.85 6.27
N CYS A 183 -10.86 -9.38 6.72
CA CYS A 183 -12.14 -8.68 6.72
C CYS A 183 -12.48 -8.37 8.19
N PRO A 184 -12.34 -7.13 8.67
CA PRO A 184 -12.87 -6.80 9.99
C PRO A 184 -14.41 -6.89 9.91
N VAL A 185 -14.99 -7.61 10.87
CA VAL A 185 -16.45 -7.65 11.11
C VAL A 185 -16.92 -6.39 11.81
#